data_AF-A0A2N2XG78-F1
#
_entry.id   AF-A0A2N2XG78-F1
#
_cell.length_a   1.000
_cell.length_b   1.000
_cell.length_c   1.000
_cell.angle_alpha   90.00
_cell.angle_beta   90.00
_cell.angle_gamma   90.00
#
_symmetry.space_group_name_H-M   'P 1'
#
loop_
_entity.id
_entity.type
_entity.pdbx_description
1 polymer ?
#
loop_
_entity_poly.entity_id
_entity_poly.type
_entity_poly.pdbx_seq_one_letter_code
_entity_poly.pdbx_strand_id
1 'polypeptide(L)'
;MTGGVIALAEIWDQGYDVSIAYGDGDIWLCKVDSAGSIEWDKTIGNSLIDDATSITKKDDDSFYIVGASEDEGGMVECHRGSNLGFERDVIVYEVSNEGNIRWQHCYGGNGEEYGVSLITQDDGFILLANTMSNDLDVSGNHLNGSETSLDIWLLKCDLNGEIVWQR
;
A
#
# COMPACT_ATOMS: atom_id res chain seq x y z
N MET A 1 5.82 -27.28 7.79
CA MET A 1 5.44 -26.14 6.95
C MET A 1 4.20 -25.53 7.59
N THR A 2 4.40 -24.59 8.51
CA THR A 2 3.33 -23.79 9.12
C THR A 2 2.98 -22.69 8.13
N GLY A 3 2.23 -23.08 7.09
CA GLY A 3 1.79 -22.16 6.06
C GLY A 3 0.67 -21.30 6.63
N GLY A 4 0.92 -20.01 6.73
CA GLY A 4 -0.14 -19.03 6.86
C GLY A 4 -0.33 -18.28 5.55
N VAL A 5 -1.58 -18.13 5.12
CA VAL A 5 -1.94 -17.19 4.06
C VAL A 5 -2.21 -15.87 4.76
N ILE A 6 -1.63 -14.78 4.27
CA ILE A 6 -2.09 -13.45 4.63
C ILE A 6 -3.12 -13.04 3.58
N ALA A 7 -4.36 -12.83 4.00
CA ALA A 7 -5.40 -12.29 3.14
C ALA A 7 -5.44 -10.77 3.28
N LEU A 8 -5.75 -10.11 2.16
CA LEU A 8 -6.03 -8.69 2.07
C LEU A 8 -7.52 -8.52 1.77
N ALA A 9 -8.19 -7.65 2.51
CA ALA A 9 -9.54 -7.20 2.20
C ALA A 9 -9.67 -5.71 2.52
N GLU A 10 -10.59 -5.04 1.85
CA GLU A 10 -11.02 -3.69 2.19
C GLU A 10 -12.26 -3.79 3.09
N ILE A 11 -12.27 -3.04 4.18
CA ILE A 11 -13.38 -3.00 5.14
C ILE A 11 -13.97 -1.61 5.18
N TRP A 12 -15.30 -1.52 5.11
CA TRP A 12 -16.04 -0.25 5.16
C TRP A 12 -16.86 -0.08 6.46
N ASP A 13 -16.93 -1.11 7.32
CA ASP A 13 -17.62 -1.07 8.62
C ASP A 13 -17.10 -2.17 9.57
N GLN A 14 -17.24 -1.98 10.88
CA GLN A 14 -16.94 -3.00 11.89
C GLN A 14 -17.95 -4.15 11.81
N GLY A 15 -17.48 -5.40 11.96
CA GLY A 15 -18.30 -6.60 11.82
C GLY A 15 -17.82 -7.76 12.69
N TYR A 16 -18.48 -8.92 12.59
CA TYR A 16 -18.18 -10.08 13.45
C TYR A 16 -16.72 -10.55 13.39
N ASP A 17 -16.11 -10.49 12.20
CA ASP A 17 -14.75 -11.00 11.94
C ASP A 17 -13.70 -9.87 11.90
N VAL A 18 -14.09 -8.61 12.13
CA VAL A 18 -13.22 -7.44 12.10
C VAL A 18 -13.19 -6.80 13.49
N SER A 19 -12.01 -6.77 14.10
CA SER A 19 -11.84 -6.29 15.47
C SER A 19 -11.92 -4.75 15.62
N ILE A 20 -11.43 -3.99 14.63
CA ILE A 20 -11.40 -2.52 14.62
C ILE A 20 -11.54 -2.02 13.16
N ALA A 21 -12.18 -0.86 12.98
CA ALA A 21 -12.18 -0.05 11.75
C ALA A 21 -11.95 1.43 12.14
N TYR A 22 -11.22 2.17 11.31
CA TYR A 22 -10.75 3.53 11.59
C TYR A 22 -11.39 4.59 10.69
N GLY A 23 -11.86 4.23 9.49
CA GLY A 23 -12.34 5.17 8.48
C GLY A 23 -13.41 4.60 7.54
N ASP A 24 -13.46 5.17 6.33
CA ASP A 24 -14.40 4.79 5.27
C ASP A 24 -13.97 3.50 4.57
N GLY A 25 -12.66 3.26 4.46
CA GLY A 25 -12.08 2.03 3.92
C GLY A 25 -10.77 1.70 4.65
N ASP A 26 -10.62 0.49 5.18
CA ASP A 26 -9.40 0.05 5.85
C ASP A 26 -8.82 -1.23 5.24
N ILE A 27 -7.50 -1.40 5.35
CA ILE A 27 -6.80 -2.63 5.01
C ILE A 27 -6.99 -3.65 6.14
N TRP A 28 -7.66 -4.75 5.84
CA TRP A 28 -7.66 -5.93 6.71
C TRP A 28 -6.51 -6.87 6.36
N LEU A 29 -5.73 -7.22 7.38
CA LEU A 29 -4.69 -8.22 7.34
C LEU A 29 -5.05 -9.37 8.26
N CYS A 30 -5.18 -10.58 7.73
CA CYS A 30 -5.37 -11.75 8.58
C CYS A 30 -4.42 -12.87 8.22
N LYS A 31 -3.89 -13.56 9.23
CA LYS A 31 -3.14 -14.80 9.06
C LYS A 31 -4.03 -15.97 9.43
N VAL A 32 -4.10 -16.94 8.52
CA VAL A 32 -4.85 -18.18 8.74
C VAL A 32 -3.93 -19.38 8.85
N ASP A 33 -4.31 -20.39 9.62
CA ASP A 33 -3.61 -21.68 9.66
C ASP A 33 -3.89 -22.53 8.40
N SER A 34 -3.26 -23.70 8.30
CA SER A 34 -3.47 -24.63 7.17
C SER A 34 -4.89 -25.18 7.05
N ALA A 35 -5.73 -25.02 8.07
CA ALA A 35 -7.13 -25.39 8.07
C ALA A 35 -8.06 -24.21 7.74
N GLY A 36 -7.51 -23.00 7.56
CA GLY A 36 -8.25 -21.77 7.30
C GLY A 36 -8.75 -21.06 8.56
N SER A 37 -8.31 -21.45 9.75
CA SER A 37 -8.67 -20.77 11.00
C SER A 37 -7.83 -19.51 11.17
N ILE A 38 -8.43 -18.38 11.55
CA ILE A 38 -7.71 -17.14 11.84
C ILE A 38 -6.81 -17.34 13.06
N GLU A 39 -5.50 -17.17 12.87
CA GLU A 39 -4.50 -17.11 13.95
C GLU A 39 -4.45 -15.71 14.57
N TRP A 40 -4.51 -14.68 13.71
CA TRP A 40 -4.64 -13.28 14.10
C TRP A 40 -5.20 -12.45 12.94
N ASP A 41 -5.83 -11.33 13.28
CA ASP A 41 -6.28 -10.30 12.35
C ASP A 41 -5.85 -8.90 12.84
N LYS A 42 -5.71 -7.98 11.89
CA LYS A 42 -5.33 -6.59 12.09
C LYS A 42 -6.00 -5.71 11.05
N THR A 43 -6.20 -4.46 11.44
CA THR A 43 -6.67 -3.40 10.55
C THR A 43 -5.59 -2.33 10.47
N ILE A 44 -5.30 -1.87 9.26
CA ILE A 44 -4.39 -0.76 8.97
C ILE A 44 -5.18 0.28 8.19
N GLY A 45 -5.22 1.50 8.70
CA GLY A 45 -5.85 2.62 8.00
C GLY A 45 -5.84 3.91 8.81
N ASN A 46 -6.48 4.93 8.25
CA ASN A 46 -6.67 6.27 8.74
C ASN A 46 -8.20 6.58 8.81
N SER A 47 -8.58 7.86 8.85
CA SER A 47 -10.00 8.25 8.94
C SER A 47 -10.77 8.24 7.61
N LEU A 48 -10.10 8.00 6.49
CA LEU A 48 -10.60 8.01 5.12
C LEU A 48 -10.45 6.62 4.48
N ILE A 49 -10.01 6.55 3.21
CA ILE A 49 -9.88 5.30 2.46
C ILE A 49 -8.41 4.88 2.38
N ASP A 50 -8.18 3.65 2.83
CA ASP A 50 -6.95 2.88 2.70
C ASP A 50 -7.25 1.53 2.06
N ASP A 51 -6.67 1.29 0.89
CA ASP A 51 -6.83 0.04 0.16
C ASP A 51 -5.51 -0.72 0.04
N ALA A 52 -5.62 -2.02 -0.21
CA ALA A 52 -4.49 -2.89 -0.50
C ALA A 52 -4.80 -3.73 -1.74
N THR A 53 -3.92 -3.69 -2.73
CA THR A 53 -4.08 -4.38 -4.01
C THR A 53 -3.22 -5.62 -4.13
N SER A 54 -2.09 -5.68 -3.41
CA SER A 54 -1.20 -6.84 -3.47
C SER A 54 -0.39 -7.02 -2.18
N ILE A 55 -0.13 -8.28 -1.84
CA ILE A 55 0.79 -8.70 -0.79
C ILE A 55 1.82 -9.66 -1.36
N THR A 56 3.09 -9.44 -1.03
CA THR A 56 4.22 -10.23 -1.50
C THR A 56 5.12 -10.61 -0.33
N LYS A 57 5.43 -11.89 -0.18
CA LYS A 57 6.40 -12.34 0.83
C LYS A 57 7.79 -11.79 0.50
N LYS A 58 8.39 -11.08 1.46
CA LYS A 58 9.75 -10.56 1.35
C LYS A 58 10.76 -11.62 1.79
N ASP A 59 10.56 -12.17 2.98
CA ASP A 59 11.37 -13.22 3.59
C ASP A 59 10.52 -14.02 4.59
N ASP A 60 11.12 -14.92 5.35
CA ASP A 60 10.40 -15.75 6.32
C ASP A 60 9.76 -14.96 7.47
N ASP A 61 10.20 -13.71 7.69
CA ASP A 61 9.77 -12.89 8.81
C ASP A 61 8.90 -11.69 8.38
N SER A 62 8.70 -11.47 7.07
CA SER A 62 8.00 -10.27 6.58
C SER A 62 7.38 -10.35 5.19
N PHE A 63 6.48 -9.40 4.96
CA PHE A 63 5.72 -9.23 3.74
C PHE A 63 5.72 -7.75 3.35
N TYR A 64 5.71 -7.49 2.05
CA TYR A 64 5.35 -6.19 1.50
C TYR A 64 3.87 -6.17 1.14
N ILE A 65 3.18 -5.09 1.48
CA ILE A 65 1.82 -4.79 1.04
C ILE A 65 1.88 -3.53 0.20
N VAL A 66 1.12 -3.48 -0.88
CA VAL A 66 0.95 -2.29 -1.71
C VAL A 66 -0.54 -2.00 -1.89
N GLY A 67 -0.87 -0.72 -1.95
CA GLY A 67 -2.19 -0.20 -2.30
C GLY A 67 -2.13 1.31 -2.40
N ALA A 68 -3.14 2.00 -1.88
CA ALA A 68 -3.24 3.44 -1.87
C ALA A 68 -3.85 3.97 -0.57
N SER A 69 -3.51 5.20 -0.21
CA SER A 69 -4.05 5.91 0.95
C SER A 69 -4.41 7.35 0.58
N GLU A 70 -5.57 7.81 1.05
CA GLU A 70 -6.06 9.18 0.81
C GLU A 70 -5.49 10.25 1.75
N ASP A 71 -4.91 9.84 2.89
CA ASP A 71 -4.48 10.79 3.92
C ASP A 71 -3.42 10.20 4.87
N GLU A 72 -2.81 11.07 5.66
CA GLU A 72 -2.07 10.66 6.85
C GLU A 72 -2.99 10.65 8.09
N GLY A 73 -2.62 9.88 9.11
CA GLY A 73 -3.36 9.76 10.36
C GLY A 73 -3.68 8.31 10.73
N GLY A 74 -4.10 8.10 11.98
CA GLY A 74 -4.32 6.75 12.49
C GLY A 74 -3.01 5.94 12.48
N MET A 75 -2.92 4.93 11.61
CA MET A 75 -1.73 4.10 11.43
C MET A 75 -0.91 4.49 10.18
N VAL A 76 -1.42 5.41 9.35
CA VAL A 76 -0.74 5.93 8.16
C VAL A 76 0.10 7.14 8.54
N GLU A 77 1.40 7.10 8.26
CA GLU A 77 2.38 8.11 8.71
C GLU A 77 2.97 8.94 7.56
N CYS A 78 2.40 8.85 6.36
CA CYS A 78 2.90 9.59 5.20
C CYS A 78 1.80 10.04 4.24
N HIS A 79 2.13 11.07 3.47
CA HIS A 79 1.41 11.60 2.31
C HIS A 79 2.44 12.34 1.42
N ARG A 80 2.19 12.46 0.12
CA ARG A 80 3.09 13.16 -0.83
C ARG A 80 2.47 14.41 -1.39
N GLY A 81 1.20 14.34 -1.82
CA GLY A 81 0.47 15.48 -2.36
C GLY A 81 0.28 16.64 -1.38
N SER A 82 -0.44 17.66 -1.83
CA SER A 82 -0.84 18.79 -0.98
C SER A 82 -2.33 18.82 -0.67
N ASN A 83 -3.11 17.92 -1.28
CA ASN A 83 -4.57 17.87 -1.18
C ASN A 83 -5.00 16.68 -0.30
N LEU A 84 -4.68 16.77 1.01
CA LEU A 84 -5.09 15.78 2.01
C LEU A 84 -6.60 15.48 1.92
N GLY A 85 -6.92 14.18 1.83
CA GLY A 85 -8.29 13.67 1.78
C GLY A 85 -9.04 13.86 0.45
N PHE A 86 -8.33 14.21 -0.63
CA PHE A 86 -8.90 14.29 -1.98
C PHE A 86 -8.11 13.52 -3.03
N GLU A 87 -6.85 13.17 -2.73
CA GLU A 87 -5.93 12.48 -3.64
C GLU A 87 -5.32 11.29 -2.94
N ARG A 88 -5.13 10.21 -3.70
CA ARG A 88 -4.50 8.99 -3.22
C ARG A 88 -3.03 8.97 -3.59
N ASP A 89 -2.19 8.57 -2.64
CA ASP A 89 -0.81 8.18 -2.90
C ASP A 89 -0.67 6.67 -2.90
N VAL A 90 0.26 6.13 -3.68
CA VAL A 90 0.64 4.71 -3.52
C VAL A 90 1.28 4.55 -2.16
N ILE A 91 0.82 3.58 -1.37
CA ILE A 91 1.46 3.21 -0.11
C ILE A 91 2.05 1.81 -0.19
N VAL A 92 3.26 1.65 0.35
CA VAL A 92 3.91 0.36 0.57
C VAL A 92 4.21 0.19 2.05
N TYR A 93 3.80 -0.94 2.61
CA TYR A 93 4.12 -1.35 3.98
C TYR A 93 5.08 -2.53 3.96
N GLU A 94 6.10 -2.54 4.84
CA GLU A 94 6.69 -3.80 5.31
C GLU A 94 6.02 -4.19 6.62
N VAL A 95 5.44 -5.39 6.66
CA VAL A 95 4.82 -5.94 7.87
C VAL A 95 5.54 -7.20 8.33
N SER A 96 5.65 -7.39 9.65
CA SER A 96 6.19 -8.61 10.24
C SER A 96 5.22 -9.79 10.08
N ASN A 97 5.70 -11.01 10.32
CA ASN A 97 4.88 -12.23 10.34
C ASN A 97 3.81 -12.27 11.45
N GLU A 98 3.87 -11.33 12.40
CA GLU A 98 2.88 -11.06 13.44
C GLU A 98 1.97 -9.86 13.08
N GLY A 99 2.06 -9.36 11.84
CA GLY A 99 1.27 -8.25 11.31
C GLY A 99 1.65 -6.88 11.87
N ASN A 100 2.84 -6.70 12.45
CA ASN A 100 3.25 -5.37 12.91
C ASN A 100 3.87 -4.59 11.75
N ILE A 101 3.46 -3.34 11.53
CA ILE A 101 4.11 -2.44 10.56
C ILE A 101 5.56 -2.21 11.03
N ARG A 102 6.53 -2.50 10.16
CA ARG A 102 7.95 -2.22 10.36
C ARG A 102 8.33 -0.87 9.79
N TRP A 103 7.81 -0.56 8.60
CA TRP A 103 7.89 0.75 7.97
C TRP A 103 6.76 0.90 6.95
N GLN A 104 6.51 2.15 6.57
CA GLN A 104 5.60 2.54 5.50
C GLN A 104 6.20 3.66 4.65
N HIS A 105 5.95 3.63 3.34
CA HIS A 105 6.34 4.71 2.42
C HIS A 105 5.22 4.98 1.42
N CYS A 106 4.89 6.26 1.29
CA CYS A 106 3.98 6.77 0.27
C CYS A 106 4.79 7.20 -0.95
N TYR A 107 4.23 7.11 -2.15
CA TYR A 107 4.84 7.52 -3.41
C TYR A 107 3.76 8.17 -4.28
N GLY A 108 4.04 9.36 -4.81
CA GLY A 108 3.06 10.07 -5.62
C GLY A 108 3.37 11.54 -5.86
N GLY A 109 2.32 12.27 -6.23
CA GLY A 109 2.33 13.68 -6.59
C GLY A 109 1.06 14.41 -6.13
N ASN A 110 0.70 15.50 -6.80
CA ASN A 110 -0.56 16.23 -6.56
C ASN A 110 -1.74 15.70 -7.39
N GLY A 111 -1.73 14.41 -7.71
CA GLY A 111 -2.76 13.71 -8.48
C GLY A 111 -3.00 12.35 -7.85
N GLU A 112 -3.83 11.52 -8.47
CA GLU A 112 -4.13 10.20 -7.92
C GLU A 112 -3.11 9.14 -8.38
N GLU A 113 -2.61 8.40 -7.41
CA GLU A 113 -1.74 7.26 -7.57
C GLU A 113 -2.35 5.98 -6.97
N TYR A 114 -2.16 4.88 -7.70
CA TYR A 114 -2.70 3.57 -7.34
C TYR A 114 -1.63 2.50 -7.43
N GLY A 115 -1.27 1.89 -6.31
CA GLY A 115 -0.39 0.73 -6.30
C GLY A 115 -1.07 -0.48 -6.93
N VAL A 116 -0.38 -1.22 -7.79
CA VAL A 116 -0.94 -2.39 -8.50
C VAL A 116 -0.31 -3.70 -8.02
N SER A 117 1.02 -3.77 -8.04
CA SER A 117 1.74 -4.99 -7.64
C SER A 117 3.20 -4.69 -7.35
N LEU A 118 3.84 -5.56 -6.58
CA LEU A 118 5.23 -5.43 -6.20
C LEU A 118 5.96 -6.77 -6.35
N ILE A 119 7.21 -6.75 -6.79
CA ILE A 119 8.11 -7.91 -6.77
C ILE A 119 9.39 -7.58 -5.99
N THR A 120 9.85 -8.54 -5.20
CA THR A 120 11.05 -8.41 -4.38
C THR A 120 12.32 -8.67 -5.18
N GLN A 121 13.42 -8.03 -4.76
CA GLN A 121 14.77 -8.21 -5.27
C GLN A 121 15.76 -8.15 -4.10
N ASP A 122 16.97 -8.67 -4.29
CA ASP A 122 18.00 -8.70 -3.24
C ASP A 122 18.38 -7.28 -2.74
N ASP A 123 18.25 -6.28 -3.61
CA ASP A 123 18.58 -4.88 -3.35
C ASP A 123 17.35 -3.97 -3.25
N GLY A 124 16.15 -4.51 -3.02
CA GLY A 124 14.91 -3.74 -2.82
C GLY A 124 13.72 -4.37 -3.54
N PHE A 125 12.96 -3.57 -4.29
CA PHE A 125 11.77 -4.08 -4.99
C PHE A 125 11.44 -3.27 -6.25
N ILE A 126 10.69 -3.89 -7.16
CA ILE A 126 10.06 -3.20 -8.28
C ILE A 126 8.57 -3.09 -7.99
N LEU A 127 8.05 -1.88 -8.12
CA LEU A 127 6.65 -1.52 -7.91
C LEU A 127 6.03 -1.10 -9.23
N LEU A 128 4.87 -1.69 -9.54
CA LEU A 128 3.98 -1.24 -10.60
C LEU A 128 2.84 -0.44 -9.97
N ALA A 129 2.60 0.75 -10.51
CA ALA A 129 1.54 1.66 -10.11
C ALA A 129 0.88 2.31 -11.33
N ASN A 130 -0.22 3.00 -11.10
CA ASN A 130 -0.75 4.00 -12.02
C ASN A 130 -0.62 5.39 -11.39
N THR A 131 -0.47 6.42 -12.20
CA THR A 131 -0.33 7.80 -11.75
C THR A 131 -1.10 8.76 -12.64
N MET A 132 -1.67 9.80 -12.05
CA MET A 132 -2.17 10.98 -12.76
C MET A 132 -1.25 12.20 -12.56
N SER A 133 -0.20 12.05 -11.77
CA SER A 133 0.77 13.10 -11.43
C SER A 133 1.91 13.21 -12.44
N ASN A 134 2.60 14.35 -12.41
CA ASN A 134 3.88 14.56 -13.10
C ASN A 134 4.80 15.50 -12.28
N ASP A 135 4.66 15.45 -10.96
CA ASP A 135 5.38 16.24 -9.97
C ASP A 135 5.74 15.41 -8.73
N LEU A 136 6.50 16.03 -7.82
CA LEU A 136 7.03 15.41 -6.60
C LEU A 136 7.84 14.14 -6.90
N ASP A 137 7.36 12.96 -6.50
CA ASP A 137 8.05 11.71 -6.78
C ASP A 137 7.88 11.26 -8.23
N VAL A 138 6.83 11.72 -8.91
CA VAL A 138 6.44 11.24 -10.25
C VAL A 138 7.05 12.13 -11.33
N SER A 139 7.60 11.51 -12.36
CA SER A 139 8.04 12.20 -13.57
C SER A 139 7.83 11.36 -14.82
N GLY A 140 7.53 12.01 -15.94
CA GLY A 140 7.39 11.36 -17.25
C GLY A 140 5.97 10.92 -17.61
N ASN A 141 4.94 11.36 -16.87
CA ASN A 141 3.56 11.06 -17.22
C ASN A 141 3.18 11.72 -18.57
N HIS A 142 2.62 10.92 -19.47
CA HIS A 142 2.12 11.36 -20.77
C HIS A 142 0.71 11.94 -20.64
N LEU A 143 0.61 13.15 -20.09
CA LEU A 143 -0.64 13.87 -19.79
C LEU A 143 -1.68 13.94 -20.94
N ASN A 144 -1.31 13.67 -22.20
CA ASN A 144 -2.23 13.69 -23.37
C ASN A 144 -3.11 14.96 -23.47
N GLY A 145 -2.65 16.08 -22.90
CA GLY A 145 -3.40 17.34 -22.83
C GLY A 145 -4.43 17.44 -21.69
N SER A 146 -4.47 16.49 -20.76
CA SER A 146 -5.29 16.46 -19.55
C SER A 146 -4.42 16.28 -18.30
N GLU A 147 -4.58 17.13 -17.30
CA GLU A 147 -3.88 17.01 -16.00
C GLU A 147 -4.33 15.79 -15.18
N THR A 148 -5.28 15.01 -15.70
CA THR A 148 -5.85 13.81 -15.07
C THR A 148 -5.67 12.55 -15.92
N SER A 149 -4.78 12.59 -16.92
CA SER A 149 -4.53 11.40 -17.74
C SER A 149 -3.78 10.36 -16.90
N LEU A 150 -4.38 9.18 -16.76
CA LEU A 150 -3.77 8.03 -16.11
C LEU A 150 -2.64 7.48 -17.01
N ASP A 151 -1.47 7.30 -16.42
CA ASP A 151 -0.35 6.59 -17.03
C ASP A 151 0.14 5.46 -16.12
N ILE A 152 0.84 4.51 -16.72
CA ILE A 152 1.54 3.46 -15.99
C ILE A 152 2.81 4.05 -15.38
N TRP A 153 3.12 3.68 -14.14
CA TRP A 153 4.32 4.10 -13.44
C TRP A 153 5.07 2.88 -12.90
N LEU A 154 6.33 2.73 -13.31
CA LEU A 154 7.19 1.63 -12.87
C LEU A 154 8.34 2.19 -12.04
N LEU A 155 8.43 1.78 -10.78
CA LEU A 155 9.48 2.20 -9.86
C LEU A 155 10.39 1.04 -9.50
N LYS A 156 11.67 1.35 -9.28
CA LYS A 156 12.59 0.52 -8.50
C LYS A 156 12.96 1.28 -7.24
N CYS A 157 12.71 0.67 -6.10
CA CYS A 157 13.11 1.19 -4.80
C CYS A 157 14.20 0.31 -4.18
N ASP A 158 14.99 0.90 -3.29
CA ASP A 158 15.95 0.19 -2.46
C ASP A 158 15.29 -0.48 -1.24
N LEU A 159 16.08 -1.12 -0.38
CA LEU A 159 15.58 -1.79 0.82
C LEU A 159 14.99 -0.85 1.88
N ASN A 160 15.28 0.45 1.80
CA ASN A 160 14.72 1.48 2.67
C ASN A 160 13.48 2.14 2.06
N GLY A 161 13.03 1.72 0.88
CA GLY A 161 11.91 2.35 0.18
C GLY A 161 12.29 3.61 -0.60
N GLU A 162 13.57 3.92 -0.77
CA GLU A 162 13.99 5.09 -1.55
C GLU A 162 13.95 4.78 -3.05
N ILE A 163 13.41 5.69 -3.86
CA ILE A 163 13.33 5.52 -5.32
C ILE A 163 14.76 5.56 -5.91
N VAL A 164 15.16 4.47 -6.54
CA VAL A 164 16.42 4.36 -7.31
C VAL A 164 16.21 4.83 -8.74
N TRP A 165 15.11 4.40 -9.37
CA TRP A 165 14.68 4.88 -10.68
C TRP A 165 13.17 4.72 -10.88
N GLN A 166 12.62 5.49 -11.81
CA GLN A 166 11.22 5.41 -12.24
C GLN A 166 11.09 5.50 -13.77
N ARG A 167 9.99 5.00 -14.33
CA ARG A 167 9.64 5.01 -15.77
C ARG A 167 8.16 5.18 -15.99
#